data_AF-A0A0C3KD68-F1
#
_entry.id   AF-A0A0C3KD68-F1
#
_cell.length_a   1.000
_cell.length_b   1.000
_cell.length_c   1.000
_cell.angle_alpha   90.00
_cell.angle_beta   90.00
_cell.angle_gamma   90.00
#
_symmetry.space_group_name_H-M   'P 1'
#
loop_
_entity.id
_entity.type
_entity.pdbx_description
1 polymer ?
#
loop_
_entity_poly.entity_id
_entity_poly.type
_entity_poly.pdbx_seq_one_letter_code
_entity_poly.pdbx_strand_id
1 'polypeptide(L)'
;GTSHYRLVLAETHKSGSELTRKRKDWAITHYVDSFRNAARAMSMRLNRTNDLAGVEASMTSDKLFPHVALALPLPDKDAPPNQGFSGRLFTLLPLPIFTHFPLHIHAALALTPSRQNLRNAQETVTDPKSRYAPLMLTI
;
A
#
# COMPACT_ATOMS: atom_id res chain seq x y z
N GLY A 1 -15.08 -2.17 -9.29
CA GLY A 1 -14.79 -3.48 -9.88
C GLY A 1 -13.70 -4.15 -9.08
N THR A 2 -13.89 -5.41 -8.73
CA THR A 2 -12.87 -6.24 -8.07
C THR A 2 -12.19 -7.09 -9.13
N SER A 3 -10.86 -7.11 -9.13
CA SER A 3 -10.08 -7.97 -10.00
C SER A 3 -9.06 -8.74 -9.19
N HIS A 4 -8.84 -9.99 -9.59
CA HIS A 4 -7.89 -10.90 -8.97
C HIS A 4 -6.91 -11.39 -10.02
N TYR A 5 -5.63 -11.41 -9.67
CA TYR A 5 -4.60 -11.93 -10.56
C TYR A 5 -3.43 -12.49 -9.75
N ARG A 6 -2.71 -13.42 -10.37
CA ARG A 6 -1.48 -13.99 -9.82
C ARG A 6 -0.29 -13.34 -10.51
N LEU A 7 0.65 -12.80 -9.74
CA LEU A 7 1.93 -12.34 -10.26
C LEU A 7 3.05 -13.24 -9.73
N VAL A 8 4.03 -13.48 -10.59
CA VAL A 8 5.30 -14.12 -10.21
C VAL A 8 6.35 -13.02 -10.22
N LEU A 9 6.83 -12.65 -9.03
CA LEU A 9 7.92 -11.68 -8.91
C LEU A 9 9.23 -12.44 -8.74
N ALA A 10 10.25 -12.03 -9.50
CA ALA A 10 11.59 -12.54 -9.33
C ALA A 10 12.41 -11.54 -8.52
N GLU A 11 12.72 -11.90 -7.29
CA GLU A 11 13.61 -11.12 -6.44
C GLU A 11 15.05 -11.53 -6.73
N THR A 12 15.90 -10.52 -6.91
CA THR A 12 17.34 -10.73 -7.12
C THR A 12 18.07 -10.15 -5.93
N HIS A 13 18.71 -11.01 -5.14
CA HIS A 13 19.51 -10.60 -4.01
C HIS A 13 20.99 -10.69 -4.38
N LYS A 14 21.68 -9.55 -4.30
CA LYS A 14 23.12 -9.46 -4.54
C LYS A 14 23.86 -9.42 -3.20
N SER A 15 24.66 -10.43 -2.91
CA SER A 15 25.55 -10.46 -1.77
C SER A 15 26.99 -10.55 -2.27
N GLY A 16 27.74 -9.45 -2.20
CA GLY A 16 29.08 -9.38 -2.80
C GLY A 16 29.05 -9.54 -4.34
N SER A 17 29.78 -10.54 -4.85
CA SER A 17 29.82 -10.92 -6.27
C SER A 17 28.73 -11.93 -6.68
N GLU A 18 28.01 -12.50 -5.72
CA GLU A 18 27.01 -13.56 -5.97
C GLU A 18 25.61 -12.97 -6.17
N LEU A 19 24.97 -13.36 -7.28
CA LEU A 19 23.61 -13.00 -7.64
C LEU A 19 22.70 -14.21 -7.43
N THR A 20 21.88 -14.17 -6.38
CA THR A 20 20.87 -15.19 -6.14
C THR A 20 19.51 -14.68 -6.62
N ARG A 21 18.85 -15.45 -7.48
CA ARG A 21 17.51 -15.14 -7.99
C ARG A 21 16.50 -16.09 -7.35
N LYS A 22 15.61 -15.57 -6.51
CA LYS A 22 14.48 -16.33 -5.97
C LYS A 22 13.20 -15.87 -6.66
N ARG A 23 12.34 -16.82 -7.03
CA ARG A 23 11.00 -16.51 -7.54
C ARG A 23 10.01 -16.66 -6.40
N LYS A 24 9.12 -15.68 -6.25
CA LYS A 24 8.04 -15.72 -5.28
C LYS A 24 6.72 -15.47 -6.00
N ASP A 25 5.74 -16.32 -5.72
CA ASP A 25 4.39 -16.15 -6.24
C ASP A 25 3.59 -15.26 -5.30
N TRP A 26 2.77 -14.38 -5.87
CA TRP A 26 1.93 -13.44 -5.14
C TRP A 26 0.49 -13.53 -5.65
N ALA A 27 -0.44 -13.60 -4.72
CA ALA A 27 -1.85 -13.35 -4.98
C ALA A 27 -2.11 -11.86 -4.82
N ILE A 28 -2.61 -11.22 -5.87
CA ILE A 28 -2.94 -9.80 -5.85
C ILE A 28 -4.44 -9.64 -6.07
N THR A 29 -5.04 -8.84 -5.21
CA THR A 29 -6.43 -8.43 -5.32
C THR A 29 -6.49 -6.92 -5.24
N HIS A 30 -7.25 -6.30 -6.13
CA HIS A 30 -7.52 -4.88 -6.03
C HIS A 30 -8.98 -4.58 -6.27
N TYR A 31 -9.42 -3.52 -5.62
CA TYR A 31 -10.75 -2.96 -5.71
C TYR A 31 -10.62 -1.50 -6.14
N VAL A 32 -11.30 -1.17 -7.23
CA VAL A 32 -11.45 0.21 -7.69
C VAL A 32 -12.93 0.56 -7.62
N ASP A 33 -13.29 1.57 -6.85
CA ASP A 33 -14.65 2.09 -6.84
C ASP A 33 -14.82 3.22 -7.88
N SER A 34 -16.07 3.59 -8.16
CA SER A 34 -16.33 4.83 -8.87
C SER A 34 -16.02 6.03 -7.97
N PHE A 35 -15.53 7.10 -8.58
CA PHE A 35 -15.24 8.36 -7.87
C PHE A 35 -16.46 8.88 -7.10
N ARG A 36 -17.65 8.81 -7.70
CA ARG A 36 -18.91 9.24 -7.09
C ARG A 36 -19.32 8.41 -5.87
N ASN A 37 -19.15 7.09 -5.91
CA ASN A 37 -19.44 6.23 -4.76
C ASN A 37 -18.48 6.52 -3.61
N ALA A 38 -17.19 6.68 -3.91
CA ALA A 38 -16.18 7.05 -2.93
C ALA A 38 -16.47 8.42 -2.32
N ALA A 39 -16.85 9.40 -3.13
CA ALA A 39 -17.25 10.74 -2.66
C ALA A 39 -18.48 10.69 -1.75
N ARG A 40 -19.47 9.85 -2.07
CA ARG A 40 -20.64 9.64 -1.21
C ARG A 40 -20.26 8.99 0.12
N ALA A 41 -19.38 8.00 0.11
CA ALA A 41 -18.90 7.39 1.35
C ALA A 41 -18.09 8.38 2.20
N MET A 42 -17.27 9.22 1.55
CA MET A 42 -16.52 10.30 2.19
C MET A 42 -17.44 11.38 2.78
N SER A 43 -18.48 11.80 2.06
CA SER A 43 -19.41 12.82 2.55
C SER A 43 -20.17 12.35 3.79
N MET A 44 -20.55 11.08 3.87
CA MET A 44 -21.11 10.47 5.08
C MET A 44 -20.11 10.51 6.25
N ARG A 45 -18.85 10.13 6.02
CA ARG A 45 -17.80 10.11 7.06
C ARG A 45 -17.41 11.49 7.56
N LEU A 46 -17.48 12.50 6.69
CA LEU A 46 -17.15 13.89 7.01
C LEU A 46 -18.36 14.69 7.52
N ASN A 47 -19.54 14.07 7.66
CA ASN A 47 -20.80 14.75 7.94
C ASN A 47 -21.13 15.89 6.95
N ARG A 48 -20.73 15.74 5.68
CA ARG A 48 -20.98 16.66 4.56
C ARG A 48 -21.98 16.08 3.56
N THR A 49 -22.98 15.32 4.01
CA THR A 49 -23.93 14.59 3.14
C THR A 49 -24.69 15.50 2.17
N ASN A 50 -24.93 16.76 2.55
CA ASN A 50 -25.59 17.76 1.72
C ASN A 50 -24.65 18.49 0.73
N ASP A 51 -23.36 18.20 0.77
CA ASP A 51 -22.31 18.89 0.00
C ASP A 51 -21.42 17.87 -0.75
N LEU A 52 -22.07 17.00 -1.52
CA LEU A 52 -21.35 16.00 -2.33
C LEU A 52 -20.42 16.66 -3.36
N ALA A 53 -20.87 17.75 -3.99
CA ALA A 53 -20.07 18.48 -4.98
C ALA A 53 -18.80 19.10 -4.38
N GLY A 54 -18.89 19.68 -3.18
CA GLY A 54 -17.73 20.19 -2.47
C GLY A 54 -16.78 19.08 -2.04
N VAL A 55 -17.28 17.90 -1.67
CA VAL A 55 -16.45 16.72 -1.37
C VAL A 55 -15.74 16.21 -2.63
N GLU A 56 -16.43 16.11 -3.76
CA GLU A 56 -15.83 15.72 -5.05
C GLU A 56 -14.74 16.70 -5.50
N ALA A 57 -14.96 18.01 -5.32
CA ALA A 57 -13.96 19.03 -5.59
C ALA A 57 -12.72 18.89 -4.70
N SER A 58 -12.89 18.68 -3.39
CA SER A 58 -11.78 18.41 -2.46
C SER A 58 -11.00 17.16 -2.86
N MET A 59 -11.70 16.06 -3.14
CA MET A 59 -11.08 14.81 -3.60
C MET A 59 -10.25 14.99 -4.87
N THR A 60 -10.75 15.79 -5.82
CA THR A 60 -10.06 16.09 -7.07
C THR A 60 -8.81 16.92 -6.81
N SER A 61 -8.92 17.96 -5.99
CA SER A 61 -7.79 18.81 -5.57
C SER A 61 -6.67 17.98 -4.93
N ASP A 62 -7.04 17.03 -4.08
CA ASP A 62 -6.12 16.15 -3.36
C ASP A 62 -5.63 14.96 -4.21
N LYS A 63 -6.12 14.84 -5.45
CA LYS A 63 -5.87 13.73 -6.38
C LYS A 63 -6.16 12.36 -5.77
N LEU A 64 -7.23 12.27 -4.99
CA LEU A 64 -7.66 11.02 -4.38
C LEU A 64 -8.26 10.11 -5.45
N PHE A 65 -7.71 8.89 -5.52
CA PHE A 65 -8.19 7.83 -6.40
C PHE A 65 -8.68 6.65 -5.55
N PRO A 66 -9.95 6.22 -5.69
CA PRO A 66 -10.54 5.17 -4.84
C PRO A 66 -10.08 3.77 -5.28
N HIS A 67 -8.80 3.50 -5.09
CA HIS A 67 -8.15 2.23 -5.40
C HIS A 67 -7.45 1.68 -4.17
N VAL A 68 -7.77 0.43 -3.87
CA VAL A 68 -7.10 -0.36 -2.84
C VAL A 68 -6.57 -1.60 -3.52
N ALA A 69 -5.29 -1.93 -3.32
CA ALA A 69 -4.71 -3.20 -3.72
C ALA A 69 -3.99 -3.86 -2.55
N LEU A 70 -4.06 -5.19 -2.55
CA LEU A 70 -3.46 -6.07 -1.56
C LEU A 70 -2.60 -7.10 -2.30
N ALA A 71 -1.37 -7.31 -1.87
CA ALA A 71 -0.50 -8.37 -2.38
C ALA A 71 -0.10 -9.30 -1.24
N LEU A 72 -0.41 -10.59 -1.39
CA LEU A 72 -0.13 -11.64 -0.42
C LEU A 72 0.87 -12.62 -1.06
N PRO A 73 2.06 -12.83 -0.48
CA PRO A 73 2.98 -13.84 -0.98
C PRO A 73 2.39 -15.22 -0.68
N LEU A 74 2.42 -16.09 -1.68
CA LEU A 74 2.00 -17.46 -1.54
C LEU A 74 3.10 -18.28 -0.85
N PRO A 75 2.75 -19.25 0.01
CA PRO A 75 3.73 -20.18 0.57
C PRO A 75 4.50 -20.87 -0.55
N ASP A 76 5.81 -21.05 -0.36
CA ASP A 76 6.56 -21.91 -1.28
C ASP A 76 6.11 -23.35 -1.04
N LYS A 77 5.95 -24.13 -2.11
CA LYS A 77 5.46 -25.51 -2.01
C LYS A 77 6.34 -26.38 -1.11
N ASP A 78 7.62 -26.04 -1.02
CA ASP A 78 8.64 -26.75 -0.27
C ASP A 78 9.01 -26.04 1.05
N ALA A 79 8.36 -24.92 1.38
CA ALA A 79 8.66 -24.20 2.62
C ALA A 79 8.03 -24.91 3.83
N PRO A 80 8.73 -24.90 4.99
CA PRO A 80 8.16 -25.43 6.22
C PRO A 80 6.90 -24.63 6.62
N PRO A 81 5.88 -25.27 7.23
CA PRO A 81 4.60 -24.64 7.59
C PRO A 81 4.72 -23.39 8.49
N ASN A 82 5.87 -23.23 9.15
CA ASN A 82 6.13 -22.17 10.13
C ASN A 82 7.25 -21.22 9.69
N GLN A 83 7.43 -21.00 8.38
CA GLN A 83 8.29 -19.89 7.94
C GLN A 83 7.62 -18.57 8.33
N GLY A 84 7.96 -18.08 9.52
CA GLY A 84 7.41 -16.86 10.09
C GLY A 84 7.67 -15.68 9.16
N PHE A 85 6.63 -14.89 8.91
CA PHE A 85 6.77 -13.62 8.22
C PHE A 85 7.13 -12.54 9.26
N SER A 86 8.14 -11.72 8.98
CA SER A 86 8.52 -10.61 9.86
C SER A 86 8.20 -9.31 9.15
N GLY A 87 7.03 -8.76 9.42
CA GLY A 87 6.54 -7.53 8.83
C GLY A 87 6.50 -6.35 9.77
N ARG A 88 6.40 -5.14 9.22
CA ARG A 88 6.26 -3.88 9.95
C ARG A 88 5.06 -3.10 9.45
N LEU A 89 4.20 -2.69 10.38
CA LEU A 89 3.08 -1.81 10.12
C LEU A 89 3.40 -0.40 10.63
N PHE A 90 3.38 0.57 9.73
CA PHE A 90 3.66 1.97 10.01
C PHE A 90 2.38 2.79 10.12
N THR A 91 1.50 2.45 11.08
CA THR A 91 0.26 3.19 11.33
C THR A 91 0.39 4.18 12.49
N LEU A 92 1.38 4.02 13.38
CA LEU A 92 1.60 4.84 14.57
C LEU A 92 3.06 5.32 14.65
N LEU A 93 3.26 6.62 14.92
CA LEU A 93 4.54 7.13 15.40
C LEU A 93 4.64 6.87 16.91
N PRO A 94 5.84 6.60 17.46
CA PRO A 94 7.15 6.66 16.80
C PRO A 94 7.77 5.31 16.38
N LEU A 95 7.17 4.15 16.71
CA LEU A 95 7.74 2.82 16.40
C LEU A 95 6.86 1.98 15.47
N PRO A 96 7.45 1.27 14.49
CA PRO A 96 6.73 0.28 13.69
C PRO A 96 6.18 -0.83 14.58
N ILE A 97 4.94 -1.24 14.33
CA ILE A 97 4.35 -2.42 14.95
C ILE A 97 4.86 -3.63 14.16
N PHE A 98 5.56 -4.54 14.81
CA PHE A 98 5.93 -5.80 14.19
C PHE A 98 4.68 -6.67 14.01
N THR A 99 4.49 -7.19 12.80
CA THR A 99 3.37 -8.04 12.44
C THR A 99 3.90 -9.32 11.83
N HIS A 100 3.21 -10.44 12.06
CA HIS A 100 3.50 -11.70 11.39
C HIS A 100 2.64 -11.89 10.13
N PHE A 101 2.10 -10.80 9.59
CA PHE A 101 1.11 -10.86 8.51
C PHE A 101 1.74 -10.49 7.16
N PRO A 102 1.79 -11.44 6.21
CA PRO A 102 2.43 -11.24 4.92
C PRO A 102 1.49 -10.51 3.95
N LEU A 103 1.44 -9.17 4.02
CA LEU A 103 0.55 -8.36 3.17
C LEU A 103 1.17 -7.04 2.75
N HIS A 104 1.29 -6.76 1.46
CA HIS A 104 1.54 -5.40 0.98
C HIS A 104 0.22 -4.70 0.68
N ILE A 105 0.08 -3.45 1.13
CA ILE A 105 -1.13 -2.63 0.90
C ILE A 105 -0.76 -1.41 0.07
N HIS A 106 -1.51 -1.19 -1.01
CA HIS A 106 -1.51 0.04 -1.78
C HIS A 106 -2.88 0.70 -1.64
N ALA A 107 -2.96 1.82 -0.91
CA ALA A 107 -4.20 2.57 -0.72
C ALA A 107 -3.91 4.02 -0.33
N ALA A 108 -4.86 4.92 -0.56
CA ALA A 108 -4.84 6.24 0.05
C ALA A 108 -5.17 6.11 1.55
N LEU A 109 -4.20 6.43 2.41
CA LEU A 109 -4.36 6.40 3.86
C LEU A 109 -4.41 7.83 4.40
N ALA A 110 -5.39 8.10 5.27
CA ALA A 110 -5.44 9.36 5.98
C ALA A 110 -4.28 9.41 7.00
N LEU A 111 -3.29 10.25 6.71
CA LEU A 111 -2.19 10.52 7.63
C LEU A 111 -2.53 11.76 8.46
N THR A 112 -2.17 11.75 9.74
CA THR A 112 -2.18 12.99 10.54
C THR A 112 -1.10 13.95 9.99
N PRO A 113 -1.27 15.28 10.06
CA PRO A 113 -0.30 16.26 9.52
C PRO A 113 1.14 16.04 10.01
N SER A 114 1.32 15.57 11.25
CA SER A 114 2.61 15.18 11.82
C SER A 114 3.34 14.03 11.09
N ARG A 115 2.68 13.38 10.12
CA ARG A 115 3.13 12.16 9.44
C ARG A 115 3.28 12.33 7.94
N GLN A 116 2.80 13.43 7.38
CA GLN A 116 2.90 13.71 5.94
C GLN A 116 4.37 13.89 5.48
N ASN A 117 5.28 14.17 6.42
CA ASN A 117 6.72 14.31 6.19
C ASN A 117 7.53 13.06 6.57
N LEU A 118 6.90 11.94 6.93
CA LEU A 118 7.64 10.72 7.23
C LEU A 118 8.22 10.14 5.94
N ARG A 119 9.54 10.29 5.80
CA ARG A 119 10.33 9.57 4.80
C ARG A 119 10.93 8.36 5.47
N ASN A 120 10.86 7.21 4.80
CA ASN A 120 11.69 6.08 5.21
C ASN A 120 13.15 6.47 4.99
N ALA A 121 13.98 6.42 6.04
CA ALA A 121 15.39 6.78 5.94
C ALA A 121 16.16 5.88 4.95
N GLN A 122 15.63 4.68 4.66
CA GLN A 122 16.16 3.76 3.64
C GLN A 122 15.58 3.96 2.23
N GLU A 123 14.60 4.85 2.03
CA GLU A 123 13.98 5.09 0.73
C GLU A 123 14.71 6.21 -0.02
N THR A 124 15.52 5.83 -1.01
CA THR A 124 16.17 6.77 -1.93
C THR A 124 15.17 7.15 -3.04
N VAL A 125 14.39 8.20 -2.81
CA VAL A 125 13.52 8.76 -3.84
C VAL A 125 14.39 9.33 -4.97
N THR A 126 14.35 8.68 -6.13
CA THR A 126 15.18 9.03 -7.30
C THR A 126 14.60 10.19 -8.13
N ASP A 127 13.41 10.68 -7.80
CA ASP A 127 12.77 11.83 -8.47
C ASP A 127 12.31 12.91 -7.47
N PRO A 128 12.96 14.09 -7.45
CA PRO A 128 12.61 15.20 -6.56
C PRO A 128 11.24 15.86 -6.85
N LYS A 129 10.55 15.53 -7.96
CA LYS A 129 9.22 16.08 -8.28
C LYS A 129 8.03 15.20 -7.87
N SER A 130 8.26 13.97 -7.37
CA SER A 130 7.16 13.12 -6.89
C SER A 130 6.70 13.58 -5.50
N ARG A 131 5.67 14.44 -5.45
CA ARG A 131 4.98 14.83 -4.20
C ARG A 131 3.98 13.78 -3.70
N TYR A 132 3.80 12.70 -4.45
CA TYR A 132 3.13 11.50 -3.96
C TYR A 132 4.24 10.54 -3.60
N ALA A 133 4.46 10.34 -2.31
CA ALA A 133 4.97 9.06 -1.86
C ALA A 133 3.75 8.13 -1.99
N PRO A 134 3.64 7.26 -3.02
CA PRO A 134 2.89 6.04 -2.77
C PRO A 134 3.58 5.46 -1.54
N LEU A 135 2.87 5.40 -0.42
CA LEU A 135 3.30 4.55 0.68
C LEU A 135 3.26 3.15 0.10
N MET A 136 4.38 2.75 -0.52
CA MET A 136 4.72 1.37 -0.70
C MET A 136 4.95 0.91 0.73
N LEU A 137 3.88 0.38 1.35
CA LEU A 137 4.04 -0.41 2.55
C LEU A 137 4.70 -1.71 2.09
N THR A 138 6.00 -1.61 1.82
CA THR A 138 6.87 -2.76 1.66
C THR A 138 6.99 -3.35 3.04
N ILE A 139 6.31 -4.48 3.21
CA ILE A 139 6.53 -5.33 4.37
C ILE A 139 7.65 -6.31 4.06
#